data_AF-A0A317J4E7-F1
#
_entry.id   AF-A0A317J4E7-F1
#
_cell.length_a   1.000
_cell.length_b   1.000
_cell.length_c   1.000
_cell.angle_alpha   90.00
_cell.angle_beta   90.00
_cell.angle_gamma   90.00
#
_symmetry.space_group_name_H-M   'P 1'
#
loop_
_entity.id
_entity.type
_entity.pdbx_description
1 polymer ?
#
loop_
_entity_poly.entity_id
_entity_poly.type
_entity_poly.pdbx_seq_one_letter_code
_entity_poly.pdbx_strand_id
1 'polypeptide(L)'
;MKLADLRKLSIRQNLKIRFQLRNGLECIITEHGVAQVPALQRVPDFNLESELAEISRFVLEPASATQKTAPKTRAVDREELASMLSSSPASAADHDED
;
A
#
# COMPACT_ATOMS: atom_id res chain seq x y z
N MET A 1 12.60 0.85 1.67
CA MET A 1 11.55 1.20 0.69
C MET A 1 11.27 2.68 0.76
N LYS A 2 10.96 3.31 -0.36
CA LYS A 2 10.58 4.72 -0.50
C LYS A 2 9.11 4.83 -0.91
N LEU A 3 8.58 6.05 -0.87
CA LEU A 3 7.23 6.32 -1.36
C LEU A 3 7.06 5.89 -2.82
N ALA A 4 8.09 6.11 -3.65
CA ALA A 4 8.11 5.70 -5.04
C ALA A 4 7.92 4.18 -5.24
N ASP A 5 8.43 3.37 -4.31
CA ASP A 5 8.26 1.91 -4.37
C ASP A 5 6.80 1.53 -4.11
N LEU A 6 6.19 2.12 -3.07
CA LEU A 6 4.77 1.90 -2.76
C LEU A 6 3.86 2.31 -3.92
N ARG A 7 4.15 3.46 -4.55
CA ARG A 7 3.40 3.90 -5.75
C ARG A 7 3.47 2.87 -6.86
N LYS A 8 4.67 2.34 -7.14
CA LYS A 8 4.84 1.27 -8.15
C LYS A 8 4.04 0.03 -7.76
N LEU A 9 4.08 -0.39 -6.49
CA LEU A 9 3.34 -1.56 -6.02
C LEU A 9 1.83 -1.39 -6.20
N SER A 10 1.29 -0.26 -5.75
CA SER A 10 -0.13 0.09 -5.87
C SER A 10 -0.64 0.05 -7.30
N ILE A 11 0.14 0.60 -8.24
CA ILE A 11 -0.21 0.58 -9.67
C ILE A 11 -0.11 -0.84 -10.22
N ARG A 12 0.99 -1.55 -9.93
CA ARG A 12 1.25 -2.90 -10.48
C ARG A 12 0.21 -3.92 -10.04
N GLN A 13 -0.27 -3.83 -8.81
CA GLN A 13 -1.20 -4.80 -8.23
C GLN A 13 -2.62 -4.25 -8.06
N ASN A 14 -2.90 -3.06 -8.61
CA ASN A 14 -4.19 -2.37 -8.49
C ASN A 14 -4.73 -2.37 -7.04
N LEU A 15 -3.90 -1.90 -6.11
CA LEU A 15 -4.21 -1.91 -4.68
C LEU A 15 -3.95 -0.56 -4.01
N LYS A 16 -4.74 -0.30 -2.98
CA LYS A 16 -4.62 0.85 -2.09
C LYS A 16 -3.78 0.46 -0.88
N ILE A 17 -2.81 1.29 -0.52
CA ILE A 17 -1.92 1.06 0.63
C ILE A 17 -2.21 2.15 1.65
N ARG A 18 -2.60 1.75 2.85
CA ARG A 18 -2.94 2.66 3.94
C ARG A 18 -1.99 2.48 5.10
N PHE A 19 -1.59 3.58 5.70
CA PHE A 19 -0.72 3.58 6.87
C PHE A 19 -0.91 4.84 7.70
N GLN A 20 -0.70 4.71 9.00
CA GLN A 20 -0.75 5.83 9.93
C GLN A 20 0.64 6.45 10.10
N LEU A 21 0.70 7.76 9.93
CA LEU A 21 1.87 8.60 10.22
C LEU A 21 1.98 8.82 11.74
N ARG A 22 3.14 9.26 12.24
CA ARG A 22 3.36 9.43 13.69
C ARG A 22 2.56 10.58 14.29
N ASN A 23 2.23 11.56 13.46
CA ASN A 23 1.34 12.66 13.82
C ASN A 23 -0.14 12.25 13.92
N GLY A 24 -0.47 10.96 13.76
CA GLY A 24 -1.83 10.43 13.84
C GLY A 24 -2.65 10.61 12.55
N LEU A 25 -2.06 11.17 11.49
CA LEU A 25 -2.73 11.28 10.19
C LEU A 25 -2.65 9.95 9.43
N GLU A 26 -3.67 9.66 8.64
CA GLU A 26 -3.66 8.52 7.72
C GLU A 26 -3.15 8.96 6.34
N CYS A 27 -2.20 8.20 5.79
CA CYS A 27 -1.78 8.31 4.41
C CYS A 27 -2.30 7.10 3.61
N ILE A 28 -2.84 7.40 2.43
CA ILE A 28 -3.47 6.45 1.52
C ILE A 28 -2.79 6.58 0.16
N ILE A 29 -2.11 5.54 -0.31
CA ILE A 29 -1.63 5.45 -1.68
C ILE A 29 -2.70 4.74 -2.49
N THR A 30 -3.28 5.43 -3.45
CA THR A 30 -4.32 4.86 -4.31
C THR A 30 -3.74 3.93 -5.35
N GLU A 31 -4.60 3.15 -6.02
CA GLU A 31 -4.25 2.30 -7.15
C GLU A 31 -3.58 3.03 -8.32
N HIS A 32 -3.75 4.35 -8.41
CA HIS A 32 -3.08 5.18 -9.42
C HIS A 32 -1.67 5.62 -8.99
N GLY A 33 -1.20 5.16 -7.81
CA GLY A 33 0.08 5.57 -7.24
C GLY A 33 0.06 7.00 -6.70
N VAL A 34 -1.12 7.53 -6.35
CA VAL A 34 -1.27 8.87 -5.76
C VAL A 34 -1.28 8.72 -4.25
N ALA A 35 -0.31 9.36 -3.57
CA ALA A 35 -0.31 9.44 -2.11
C ALA A 35 -1.22 10.59 -1.67
N GLN A 36 -2.23 10.28 -0.88
CA GLN A 36 -3.22 11.20 -0.35
C GLN A 36 -3.19 11.15 1.17
N VAL A 37 -3.31 12.30 1.82
CA VAL A 37 -3.49 12.42 3.27
C VAL A 37 -4.80 13.19 3.46
N PRO A 38 -5.95 12.52 3.54
CA PRO A 38 -7.26 13.20 3.47
C PRO A 38 -7.50 14.18 4.63
N ALA A 39 -6.89 13.92 5.79
CA ALA A 39 -6.95 14.82 6.95
C ALA A 39 -6.01 16.04 6.85
N LEU A 40 -5.25 16.18 5.75
CA LEU A 40 -4.29 17.25 5.55
C LEU A 40 -4.99 18.54 5.08
N GLN A 41 -5.27 19.44 6.02
CA GLN A 41 -5.97 20.71 5.75
C GLN A 41 -5.03 21.88 5.40
N ARG A 42 -3.73 21.72 5.61
CA ARG A 42 -2.71 22.76 5.40
C ARG A 42 -1.40 22.13 4.93
N VAL A 43 -0.50 22.96 4.41
CA VAL A 43 0.86 22.52 4.08
C VAL A 43 1.48 21.87 5.32
N PRO A 44 1.91 20.60 5.22
CA PRO A 44 2.52 19.89 6.33
C PRO A 44 3.89 20.49 6.61
N ASP A 45 4.24 20.57 7.89
CA ASP A 45 5.60 20.88 8.34
C ASP A 45 6.48 19.61 8.43
N PHE A 46 5.93 18.45 8.02
CA PHE A 46 6.60 17.15 8.08
C PHE A 46 6.95 16.62 6.69
N ASN A 47 8.02 15.82 6.63
CA ASN A 47 8.41 15.11 5.41
C ASN A 47 7.77 13.72 5.36
N LEU A 48 6.93 13.47 4.35
CA LEU A 48 6.21 12.21 4.19
C LEU A 48 7.16 11.00 4.06
N GLU A 49 8.32 11.16 3.43
CA GLU A 49 9.29 10.07 3.29
C GLU A 49 9.97 9.73 4.63
N SER A 50 10.24 10.73 5.46
CA SER A 50 10.75 10.53 6.82
C SER A 50 9.71 9.85 7.71
N GLU A 51 8.45 10.26 7.61
CA GLU A 51 7.36 9.59 8.34
C GLU A 51 7.23 8.13 7.91
N LEU A 52 7.23 7.86 6.59
CA LEU A 52 7.21 6.50 6.06
C LEU A 52 8.35 5.64 6.61
N ALA A 53 9.53 6.23 6.81
CA ALA A 53 10.70 5.50 7.29
C ALA A 53 10.50 4.91 8.69
N GLU A 54 9.58 5.44 9.50
CA GLU A 54 9.30 4.99 10.86
C GLU A 54 8.06 4.12 10.97
N ILE A 55 7.36 3.90 9.85
CA ILE A 55 6.17 3.07 9.79
C ILE A 55 6.58 1.62 9.54
N SER A 56 6.09 0.76 10.43
CA SER A 56 6.30 -0.69 10.34
C SER A 56 5.09 -1.44 9.80
N ARG A 57 3.88 -0.87 9.89
CA ARG A 57 2.63 -1.56 9.57
C ARG A 57 1.81 -0.84 8.50
N PHE A 58 1.33 -1.61 7.55
CA PHE A 58 0.60 -1.16 6.38
C PHE A 58 -0.66 -2.00 6.19
N VAL A 59 -1.69 -1.43 5.58
CA VAL A 59 -2.91 -2.12 5.21
C VAL A 59 -3.04 -2.06 3.70
N LEU A 60 -3.10 -3.23 3.06
CA LEU A 60 -3.33 -3.37 1.63
C LEU A 60 -4.80 -3.67 1.39
N GLU A 61 -5.44 -2.88 0.53
CA GLU A 61 -6.81 -3.06 0.11
C GLU A 61 -6.88 -3.19 -1.41
N PRO A 62 -7.53 -4.21 -1.97
CA PRO A 62 -7.70 -4.30 -3.42
C PRO A 62 -8.61 -3.16 -3.89
N ALA A 63 -8.25 -2.51 -4.99
CA ALA A 63 -9.02 -1.37 -5.46
C ALA A 63 -10.32 -1.77 -6.18
N SER A 64 -10.32 -2.96 -6.81
CA SER A 64 -11.51 -3.59 -7.38
C SER A 64 -11.91 -4.79 -6.53
N ALA A 65 -13.03 -4.67 -5.80
CA ALA A 65 -13.69 -5.83 -5.21
C ALA A 65 -14.38 -6.62 -6.33
N THR A 66 -13.91 -7.83 -6.64
CA THR A 66 -14.68 -8.74 -7.49
C THR A 66 -15.95 -9.11 -6.72
N GLN A 67 -17.12 -8.94 -7.36
CA GLN A 67 -18.47 -8.91 -6.76
C GLN A 67 -18.91 -10.17 -5.99
N LYS A 68 -18.02 -11.16 -5.78
CA LYS A 68 -18.30 -12.40 -5.05
C LYS A 68 -17.58 -12.54 -3.71
N THR A 69 -16.64 -11.66 -3.38
CA THR A 69 -15.92 -11.74 -2.09
C THR A 69 -15.60 -10.33 -1.60
N ALA A 70 -15.89 -10.04 -0.33
CA ALA A 70 -15.52 -8.76 0.28
C ALA A 70 -14.02 -8.49 0.05
N PRO A 71 -13.62 -7.25 -0.30
CA PRO A 71 -12.23 -6.92 -0.54
C PRO A 71 -11.43 -7.24 0.74
N LYS A 72 -10.62 -8.29 0.68
CA LYS A 72 -9.90 -8.79 1.86
C LYS A 72 -8.74 -7.85 2.15
N THR A 73 -8.99 -6.88 3.02
CA THR A 73 -7.95 -6.00 3.54
C THR A 73 -6.95 -6.84 4.30
N ARG A 74 -5.66 -6.71 4.00
CA ARG A 74 -4.61 -7.40 4.73
C ARG A 74 -3.61 -6.43 5.34
N ALA A 75 -3.35 -6.59 6.63
CA ALA A 75 -2.25 -5.91 7.27
C ALA A 75 -0.95 -6.63 6.92
N VAL A 76 0.06 -5.87 6.52
CA VAL A 76 1.41 -6.37 6.24
C VAL A 76 2.43 -5.46 6.90
N ASP A 77 3.54 -6.04 7.31
CA ASP A 77 4.65 -5.28 7.85
C ASP A 77 5.59 -4.79 6.74
N ARG A 78 6.51 -3.90 7.10
CA ARG A 78 7.47 -3.31 6.17
C ARG A 78 8.30 -4.35 5.42
N GLU A 79 8.71 -5.41 6.10
CA GLU A 79 9.51 -6.50 5.53
C GLU A 79 8.71 -7.26 4.47
N GLU A 80 7.47 -7.62 4.77
CA GLU A 80 6.54 -8.24 3.82
C GLU A 80 6.30 -7.34 2.60
N LEU A 81 6.10 -6.04 2.82
CA LEU A 81 5.88 -5.08 1.75
C LEU A 81 7.13 -4.90 0.88
N ALA A 82 8.32 -4.91 1.48
CA ALA A 82 9.58 -4.93 0.75
C ALA A 82 9.76 -6.22 -0.07
N SER A 83 9.42 -7.39 0.50
CA SER A 83 9.44 -8.67 -0.21
C SER A 83 8.49 -8.65 -1.41
N MET A 84 7.32 -8.03 -1.29
CA MET A 84 6.37 -7.86 -2.39
C MET A 84 6.87 -6.93 -3.52
N LEU A 85 7.74 -5.98 -3.19
CA LEU A 85 8.38 -5.11 -4.17
C LEU A 85 9.50 -5.84 -4.94
N SER A 86 10.21 -6.73 -4.24
CA SER A 86 11.27 -7.57 -4.79
C SER A 86 10.72 -8.74 -5.61
N SER A 87 9.60 -9.33 -5.16
CA SER A 87 8.86 -10.33 -5.92
C SER A 87 8.16 -9.66 -7.10
N SER A 88 8.84 -9.69 -8.26
CA SER A 88 8.15 -9.51 -9.53
C SER A 88 7.07 -10.59 -9.65
N PRO A 89 5.88 -10.29 -10.21
CA PRO A 89 4.88 -11.31 -10.47
C PRO A 89 5.39 -12.18 -11.62
N ALA A 90 6.22 -13.17 -11.30
CA ALA A 90 6.22 -14.42 -12.01
C ALA A 90 5.22 -15.31 -11.25
N SER A 91 4.09 -15.57 -11.89
CA SER A 91 3.12 -16.60 -11.52
C SER A 91 2.26 -16.34 -10.29
N ALA A 92 1.18 -15.57 -10.49
CA ALA A 92 -0.12 -16.01 -9.99
C ALA A 92 -0.82 -16.72 -11.16
N ALA A 93 -0.48 -18.00 -11.35
CA ALA A 93 -1.33 -18.96 -12.03
C ALA A 93 -1.67 -20.03 -10.98
N ASP A 94 -2.77 -19.76 -10.28
CA ASP A 94 -3.80 -20.76 -9.92
C ASP A 94 -3.95 -21.73 -11.12
N HIS A 95 -3.98 -23.06 -11.01
CA HIS A 95 -4.95 -23.87 -10.28
C HIS A 95 -4.51 -25.35 -10.38
N ASP A 96 -4.92 -26.10 -9.37
CA ASP A 96 -5.05 -27.57 -9.30
C ASP A 96 -5.32 -28.27 -10.65
N GLU A 97 -4.64 -29.38 -10.95
CA GLU A 97 -5.25 -30.66 -11.36
C GLU A 97 -4.16 -31.74 -11.62
N ASP A 98 -4.48 -32.92 -11.07
CA ASP A 98 -3.82 -34.24 -10.97
C ASP A 98 -2.95 -34.74 -12.16
#